data_AF-A0A0C4EDN3-F1
#
_entry.id   AF-A0A0C4EDN3-F1
#
_cell.length_a   1.000
_cell.length_b   1.000
_cell.length_c   1.000
_cell.angle_alpha   90.00
_cell.angle_beta   90.00
_cell.angle_gamma   90.00
#
_symmetry.space_group_name_H-M   'P 1'
#
loop_
_entity.id
_entity.type
_entity.pdbx_description
1 polymer ?
#
loop_
_entity_poly.entity_id
_entity_poly.type
_entity_poly.pdbx_seq_one_letter_code
_entity_poly.pdbx_strand_id
1 'polypeptide(L)'
;MSSTQSAKFVIGGLELPDPDRLTGLGYFFTKQIAKELKPKLDVFNARATQAPANAQQMLEGAWVKFRDADQVLTEGPADDITKAGGNVDGLVLHLHYPPLSTRDPPNALVHEQKAATIRMLKRSGFDGDNAFWLDTCPRRQPYTVPRGDSSVPFSAADLPADYLGHCLEHVDDVYRSVSGRFVVLFGKANQQIFETKWQSQNRLHKLPLYGQRFKDITVWVLYTDRSKDTIQSIVIPCSHPSYMHHAGGSINKGAQYDLALQCAALMAGIARTDEQQVAGERTARDEARTEQAAESLAEKAFQAAVKAAKKEARAKAEAEKEAVKAAKKEARAKAEAENEAVRAAKKEARAEARANNQFHCQVPGCLLGPYSNQQVLERHMQKHHPEELKSLREAEAAVLARAKAETEAVIKAEAEAVVKAKAKAKAAAEAEAEAKAEAVAKAKAKARAEAKAKTKAKNRARLSCPVLGCRHGPYSSKGNLDRHMRKHHPTWHMPAEADAGCDSDSTTIEDWATDPYLLAVAERSRVGPGGRPSKRRRLE
;
A
#
# COMPACT_ATOMS: atom_id res chain seq x y z
N MET A 1 0.51 31.30 -49.96
CA MET A 1 0.96 30.50 -48.81
C MET A 1 0.98 31.40 -47.60
N SER A 2 -0.05 31.31 -46.75
CA SER A 2 -0.17 32.12 -45.54
C SER A 2 0.76 31.56 -44.47
N SER A 3 1.79 32.33 -44.11
CA SER A 3 2.70 32.03 -42.99
C SER A 3 1.98 32.36 -41.69
N THR A 4 1.31 31.38 -41.07
CA THR A 4 0.85 31.49 -39.68
C THR A 4 2.06 31.50 -38.76
N GLN A 5 2.44 32.69 -38.28
CA GLN A 5 3.39 32.83 -37.16
C GLN A 5 2.69 32.33 -35.89
N SER A 6 3.16 31.20 -35.32
CA SER A 6 2.69 30.74 -34.01
C SER A 6 3.23 31.70 -32.93
N ALA A 7 2.32 32.23 -32.10
CA ALA A 7 2.67 33.12 -31.01
C ALA A 7 3.45 32.33 -29.95
N LYS A 8 4.75 32.64 -29.79
CA LYS A 8 5.62 32.03 -28.79
C LYS A 8 5.14 32.37 -27.37
N PHE A 9 5.13 31.38 -26.49
CA PHE A 9 4.71 31.53 -25.09
C PHE A 9 5.96 31.72 -24.22
N VAL A 10 6.07 32.85 -23.51
CA VAL A 10 7.24 33.18 -22.68
C VAL A 10 6.79 33.39 -21.24
N ILE A 11 7.30 32.57 -20.31
CA ILE A 11 7.16 32.81 -18.87
C ILE A 11 8.56 33.06 -18.31
N GLY A 12 8.79 34.25 -17.76
CA GLY A 12 10.06 34.61 -17.12
C GLY A 12 11.28 34.65 -18.05
N GLY A 13 11.10 34.94 -19.34
CA GLY A 13 12.20 35.03 -20.32
C GLY A 13 12.62 33.69 -20.94
N LEU A 14 12.07 32.56 -20.47
CA LEU A 14 12.20 31.27 -21.14
C LEU A 14 11.15 31.16 -22.26
N GLU A 15 11.61 31.05 -23.51
CA GLU A 15 10.76 30.60 -24.62
C GLU A 15 10.29 29.17 -24.31
N LEU A 16 9.02 29.01 -23.97
CA LEU A 16 8.43 27.69 -23.87
C LEU A 16 8.23 27.16 -25.30
N PRO A 17 8.62 25.89 -25.58
CA PRO A 17 8.43 25.33 -26.91
C PRO A 17 6.96 25.37 -27.31
N ASP A 18 6.71 25.47 -28.61
CA ASP A 18 5.39 25.57 -29.23
C ASP A 18 4.38 24.66 -28.52
N PRO A 19 3.22 25.16 -28.03
CA PRO A 19 2.22 24.37 -27.33
C PRO A 19 1.79 23.11 -28.09
N ASP A 20 1.86 23.12 -29.42
CA ASP A 20 1.54 21.96 -30.26
C ASP A 20 2.71 20.95 -30.39
N ARG A 21 3.94 21.36 -30.02
CA ARG A 21 5.13 20.49 -29.94
C ARG A 21 5.42 19.97 -28.52
N LEU A 22 4.69 20.46 -27.52
CA LEU A 22 4.77 19.98 -26.14
C LEU A 22 4.05 18.62 -26.00
N THR A 23 4.72 17.53 -26.36
CA THR A 23 4.30 16.19 -25.91
C THR A 23 4.64 16.03 -24.42
N GLY A 24 3.65 16.27 -23.56
CA GLY A 24 3.78 16.21 -22.10
C GLY A 24 4.12 17.55 -21.43
N LEU A 25 3.91 17.59 -20.11
CA LEU A 25 4.17 18.68 -19.13
C LEU A 25 3.64 20.10 -19.42
N GLY A 26 3.76 20.65 -20.63
CA GLY A 26 3.22 21.96 -21.01
C GLY A 26 1.79 21.94 -21.56
N TYR A 27 1.31 20.79 -22.07
CA TYR A 27 0.03 20.71 -22.79
C TYR A 27 -1.23 20.83 -21.91
N PHE A 28 -1.16 20.41 -20.64
CA PHE A 28 -2.31 20.46 -19.71
C PHE A 28 -2.22 21.55 -18.65
N PHE A 29 -1.02 22.11 -18.45
CA PHE A 29 -0.82 23.31 -17.64
C PHE A 29 -1.58 24.52 -18.21
N THR A 30 -1.91 24.48 -19.50
CA THR A 30 -2.32 25.63 -20.29
C THR A 30 -3.82 25.74 -20.52
N LYS A 31 -4.63 24.68 -20.54
CA LYS A 31 -5.99 24.89 -21.09
C LYS A 31 -6.92 25.72 -20.19
N GLN A 32 -6.90 25.53 -18.87
CA GLN A 32 -7.74 26.30 -17.94
C GLN A 32 -7.03 27.55 -17.44
N ILE A 33 -5.76 27.42 -17.02
CA ILE A 33 -4.91 28.56 -16.64
C ILE A 33 -4.71 29.50 -17.83
N ALA A 34 -4.38 29.02 -19.03
CA ALA A 34 -4.19 29.91 -20.18
C ALA A 34 -5.51 30.41 -20.80
N LYS A 35 -6.68 29.90 -20.40
CA LYS A 35 -7.95 30.52 -20.79
C LYS A 35 -8.35 31.63 -19.82
N GLU A 36 -8.27 31.38 -18.51
CA GLU A 36 -8.75 32.31 -17.48
C GLU A 36 -7.66 33.29 -17.01
N LEU A 37 -6.42 32.82 -16.89
CA LEU A 37 -5.31 33.59 -16.34
C LEU A 37 -4.38 34.16 -17.40
N LYS A 38 -4.42 33.72 -18.67
CA LYS A 38 -3.47 34.23 -19.69
C LYS A 38 -3.42 35.76 -19.78
N PRO A 39 -4.55 36.49 -19.91
CA PRO A 39 -4.50 37.95 -19.96
C PRO A 39 -3.86 38.56 -18.71
N LYS A 40 -4.13 37.96 -17.54
CA LYS A 40 -3.59 38.41 -16.25
C LYS A 40 -2.11 38.03 -16.08
N LEU A 41 -1.69 36.90 -16.63
CA LEU A 41 -0.30 36.43 -16.63
C LEU A 41 0.57 37.30 -17.55
N ASP A 42 0.04 37.77 -18.67
CA ASP A 42 0.76 38.68 -19.56
C ASP A 42 1.03 40.01 -18.85
N VAL A 43 0.02 40.57 -18.16
CA VAL A 43 0.18 41.76 -17.30
C VAL A 43 1.15 41.50 -16.15
N PHE A 44 1.05 40.35 -15.50
CA PHE A 44 1.94 39.92 -14.43
C PHE A 44 3.40 39.83 -14.88
N ASN A 45 3.65 39.23 -16.05
CA ASN A 45 4.98 39.11 -16.64
C ASN A 45 5.54 40.48 -17.06
N ALA A 46 4.70 41.36 -17.62
CA ALA A 46 5.11 42.72 -17.97
C ALA A 46 5.54 43.52 -16.73
N ARG A 47 4.74 43.45 -15.65
CA ARG A 47 5.07 44.12 -14.37
C ARG A 47 6.36 43.58 -13.76
N ALA A 48 6.64 42.29 -13.91
CA ALA A 48 7.84 41.69 -13.36
C ALA A 48 9.16 42.21 -13.98
N THR A 49 9.12 42.75 -15.20
CA THR A 49 10.29 43.42 -15.80
C THR A 49 10.51 44.83 -15.26
N GLN A 50 9.55 45.36 -14.51
CA GLN A 50 9.55 46.70 -13.93
C GLN A 50 9.56 46.60 -12.42
N ALA A 51 10.54 45.89 -11.85
CA ALA A 51 10.81 46.00 -10.42
C ALA A 51 10.89 47.50 -10.10
N PRO A 52 10.13 47.99 -9.11
CA PRO A 52 10.06 49.42 -8.88
C PRO A 52 11.48 49.90 -8.53
N ALA A 53 11.94 51.00 -9.14
CA ALA A 53 13.31 51.49 -8.96
C ALA A 53 13.65 51.76 -7.48
N ASN A 54 12.61 51.91 -6.64
CA ASN A 54 12.68 52.09 -5.20
C ASN A 54 12.35 50.82 -4.38
N ALA A 55 12.36 49.61 -4.96
CA ALA A 55 12.04 48.36 -4.25
C ALA A 55 12.84 48.21 -2.95
N GLN A 56 14.14 48.49 -3.01
CA GLN A 56 15.02 48.44 -1.83
C GLN A 56 14.62 49.47 -0.77
N GLN A 57 14.23 50.68 -1.18
CA GLN A 57 13.77 51.73 -0.27
C GLN A 57 12.42 51.36 0.37
N MET A 58 11.51 50.74 -0.39
CA MET A 58 10.24 50.24 0.13
C MET A 58 10.45 49.10 1.13
N LEU A 59 11.38 48.19 0.85
CA LEU A 59 11.79 47.14 1.79
C LEU A 59 12.38 47.71 3.07
N GLU A 60 13.23 48.74 2.97
CA GLU A 60 13.76 49.42 4.14
C GLU A 60 12.65 50.08 4.96
N GLY A 61 11.70 50.76 4.31
CA GLY A 61 10.56 51.37 4.97
C GLY A 61 9.68 50.34 5.68
N ALA A 62 9.39 49.21 5.04
CA ALA A 62 8.63 48.11 5.63
C ALA A 62 9.36 47.48 6.83
N TRP A 63 10.69 47.39 6.75
CA TRP A 63 11.54 46.89 7.84
C TRP A 63 11.56 47.83 9.04
N VAL A 64 11.78 49.13 8.83
CA VAL A 64 11.77 50.15 9.89
C VAL A 64 10.42 50.17 10.61
N LYS A 65 9.32 50.20 9.84
CA LYS A 65 7.96 50.14 10.39
C LYS A 65 7.74 48.91 11.28
N PHE A 66 8.22 47.73 10.84
CA PHE A 66 8.11 46.51 11.63
C PHE A 66 8.98 46.53 12.89
N ARG A 67 10.25 46.92 12.76
CA ARG A 67 11.19 46.99 13.88
C ARG A 67 10.67 47.89 15.01
N ASP A 68 10.13 49.04 14.64
CA ASP A 68 9.61 49.99 15.63
C ASP A 68 8.37 49.41 16.35
N ALA A 69 7.53 48.64 15.65
CA ALA A 69 6.42 47.91 16.27
C ALA A 69 6.90 46.73 17.15
N ASP A 70 7.92 45.97 16.72
CA ASP A 70 8.50 44.86 17.48
C ASP A 70 9.08 45.35 18.81
N GLN A 71 9.80 46.47 18.81
CA GLN A 71 10.37 47.08 20.02
C GLN A 71 9.30 47.49 21.05
N VAL A 72 8.12 47.92 20.59
CA VAL A 72 7.01 48.27 21.49
C VAL A 72 6.37 47.01 22.07
N LEU A 73 6.27 45.95 21.28
CA LEU A 73 5.55 44.73 21.65
C LEU A 73 6.43 43.72 22.40
N THR A 74 7.75 43.87 22.34
CA THR A 74 8.68 42.89 22.88
C THR A 74 9.84 43.58 23.62
N GLU A 75 10.06 43.25 24.89
CA GLU A 75 11.13 43.84 25.72
C GLU A 75 12.55 43.36 25.34
N GLY A 76 12.73 42.69 24.20
CA GLY A 76 14.02 42.10 23.82
C GLY A 76 14.87 43.00 22.91
N PRO A 77 16.19 42.73 22.81
CA PRO A 77 17.10 43.54 22.02
C PRO A 77 16.77 43.47 20.52
N ALA A 78 16.92 44.60 19.81
CA ALA A 78 16.66 44.70 18.36
C ALA A 78 17.54 43.78 17.51
N ASP A 79 18.68 43.34 18.05
CA ASP A 79 19.62 42.43 17.40
C ASP A 79 19.05 41.00 17.24
N ASP A 80 17.94 40.69 17.91
CA ASP A 80 17.23 39.41 17.77
C ASP A 80 16.32 39.36 16.52
N ILE A 81 16.19 40.45 15.75
CA ILE A 81 15.30 40.51 14.59
C ILE A 81 16.09 40.35 13.28
N THR A 82 15.70 39.39 12.45
CA THR A 82 16.35 39.10 11.18
C THR A 82 15.72 39.84 10.02
N LYS A 83 16.51 40.69 9.35
CA LYS A 83 16.10 41.36 8.11
C LYS A 83 15.92 40.34 6.97
N ALA A 84 14.92 40.57 6.13
CA ALA A 84 14.75 39.87 4.86
C ALA A 84 15.89 40.25 3.90
N GLY A 85 16.33 39.33 3.03
CA GLY A 85 17.49 39.58 2.19
C GLY A 85 17.67 38.57 1.06
N GLY A 86 18.53 38.92 0.10
CA GLY A 86 18.75 38.17 -1.13
C GLY A 86 18.32 38.95 -2.36
N ASN A 87 18.30 38.28 -3.52
CA ASN A 87 17.87 38.88 -4.77
C ASN A 87 16.34 39.08 -4.76
N VAL A 88 15.90 40.34 -4.90
CA VAL A 88 14.48 40.71 -4.88
C VAL A 88 13.71 40.21 -6.11
N ASP A 89 14.41 39.80 -7.15
CA ASP A 89 13.82 39.38 -8.41
C ASP A 89 13.50 37.88 -8.47
N GLY A 90 12.23 37.59 -8.77
CA GLY A 90 11.81 36.28 -9.24
C GLY A 90 11.22 35.36 -8.19
N LEU A 91 11.98 34.99 -7.15
CA LEU A 91 11.57 33.95 -6.19
C LEU A 91 11.74 34.37 -4.73
N VAL A 92 10.69 34.20 -3.94
CA VAL A 92 10.70 34.38 -2.48
C VAL A 92 10.61 33.03 -1.78
N LEU A 93 11.56 32.72 -0.92
CA LEU A 93 11.53 31.59 -0.01
C LEU A 93 11.00 32.07 1.34
N HIS A 94 9.74 31.76 1.63
CA HIS A 94 9.03 32.25 2.80
C HIS A 94 8.97 31.18 3.91
N LEU A 95 9.79 31.37 4.92
CA LEU A 95 9.92 30.54 6.11
C LEU A 95 9.05 31.06 7.25
N HIS A 96 8.87 30.23 8.27
CA HIS A 96 8.07 30.60 9.43
C HIS A 96 8.87 31.41 10.45
N TYR A 97 10.08 30.97 10.74
CA TYR A 97 11.03 31.62 11.62
C TYR A 97 12.44 31.31 11.13
N PRO A 98 13.41 32.18 11.41
CA PRO A 98 14.81 31.89 11.11
C PRO A 98 15.26 30.70 11.97
N PRO A 99 15.74 29.58 11.37
CA PRO A 99 16.23 28.46 12.17
C PRO A 99 17.41 28.90 13.06
N LEU A 100 17.43 28.48 14.33
CA LEU A 100 18.48 28.86 15.31
C LEU A 100 19.92 28.69 14.77
N SER A 101 20.13 27.62 13.99
CA SER A 101 21.41 27.22 13.39
C SER A 101 21.71 27.89 12.04
N THR A 102 20.96 28.91 11.62
CA THR A 102 21.08 29.44 10.25
C THR A 102 21.60 30.86 10.09
N ARG A 103 21.97 31.61 11.14
CA ARG A 103 22.58 32.93 10.91
C ARG A 103 23.80 33.20 11.77
N ASP A 104 24.89 33.59 11.12
CA ASP A 104 26.09 34.08 11.80
C ASP A 104 25.77 35.48 12.36
N PRO A 105 25.89 35.73 13.68
CA PRO A 105 25.38 36.93 14.34
C PRO A 105 25.84 38.29 13.78
N PRO A 106 27.02 38.47 13.14
CA PRO A 106 27.40 39.79 12.65
C PRO A 106 27.18 40.05 11.16
N ASN A 107 26.94 39.04 10.30
CA ASN A 107 27.11 39.23 8.85
C ASN A 107 25.82 39.35 8.02
N ALA A 108 24.62 39.28 8.62
CA ALA A 108 23.32 39.43 7.94
C ALA A 108 23.08 38.53 6.69
N LEU A 109 24.04 37.70 6.29
CA LEU A 109 23.91 36.69 5.25
C LEU A 109 22.99 35.61 5.81
N VAL A 110 21.87 35.49 5.13
CA VAL A 110 20.61 34.99 5.68
C VAL A 110 20.70 33.52 6.12
N HIS A 111 21.73 32.76 5.74
CA HIS A 111 21.74 31.30 5.86
C HIS A 111 23.13 30.64 5.98
N GLU A 112 23.46 30.06 7.15
CA GLU A 112 24.64 29.22 7.39
C GLU A 112 24.57 27.98 6.48
N GLN A 113 25.49 27.87 5.53
CA GLN A 113 25.51 26.80 4.51
C GLN A 113 25.51 25.37 5.09
N LYS A 114 25.79 25.21 6.38
CA LYS A 114 25.82 23.91 7.06
C LYS A 114 24.44 23.36 7.39
N ALA A 115 23.41 24.21 7.55
CA ALA A 115 22.08 23.71 7.90
C ALA A 115 21.55 22.81 6.79
N ALA A 116 21.05 21.63 7.15
CA ALA A 116 20.63 20.62 6.19
C ALA A 116 19.52 21.14 5.25
N THR A 117 18.63 21.98 5.77
CA THR A 117 17.61 22.72 5.02
C THR A 117 18.19 23.51 3.83
N ILE A 118 19.20 24.34 4.08
CA ILE A 118 19.81 25.19 3.04
C ILE A 118 20.54 24.33 2.02
N ARG A 119 21.21 23.25 2.45
CA ARG A 119 21.85 22.30 1.53
C ARG A 119 20.84 21.62 0.61
N MET A 120 19.62 21.34 1.08
CA MET A 120 18.56 20.81 0.22
C MET A 120 18.08 21.84 -0.79
N LEU A 121 17.88 23.09 -0.38
CA LEU A 121 17.49 24.17 -1.28
C LEU A 121 18.55 24.43 -2.37
N LYS A 122 19.84 24.41 -2.00
CA LYS A 122 20.96 24.47 -2.96
C LYS A 122 20.98 23.31 -3.95
N ARG A 123 20.59 22.09 -3.53
CA ARG A 123 20.46 20.95 -4.47
C ARG A 123 19.32 21.15 -5.47
N SER A 124 18.26 21.85 -5.05
CA SER A 124 17.13 22.14 -5.91
C SER A 124 17.35 23.34 -6.84
N GLY A 125 18.48 24.06 -6.69
CA GLY A 125 18.86 25.20 -7.52
C GLY A 125 18.85 26.55 -6.80
N PHE A 126 18.48 26.62 -5.53
CA PHE A 126 18.28 27.89 -4.83
C PHE A 126 19.46 28.28 -3.94
N ASP A 127 19.89 29.52 -4.04
CA ASP A 127 20.93 30.13 -3.21
C ASP A 127 20.55 31.58 -2.84
N GLY A 128 21.51 32.34 -2.30
CA GLY A 128 21.28 33.74 -1.92
C GLY A 128 21.26 34.69 -3.12
N ASP A 129 21.75 34.25 -4.28
CA ASP A 129 21.92 35.08 -5.47
C ASP A 129 20.66 35.03 -6.37
N ASN A 130 19.85 33.98 -6.24
CA ASN A 130 18.65 33.76 -7.04
C ASN A 130 17.34 33.65 -6.25
N ALA A 131 17.38 33.83 -4.93
CA ALA A 131 16.18 33.83 -4.09
C ALA A 131 16.22 34.91 -3.00
N PHE A 132 15.07 35.53 -2.78
CA PHE A 132 14.80 36.39 -1.64
C PHE A 132 14.30 35.56 -0.46
N TRP A 133 14.83 35.78 0.73
CA TRP A 133 14.42 35.06 1.92
C TRP A 133 13.58 35.95 2.82
N LEU A 134 12.43 35.42 3.22
CA LEU A 134 11.47 36.10 4.09
C LEU A 134 11.05 35.16 5.22
N ASP A 135 11.00 35.68 6.43
CA ASP A 135 10.51 34.96 7.60
C ASP A 135 9.17 35.58 8.03
N THR A 136 8.14 34.76 8.33
CA THR A 136 6.88 35.27 8.91
C THR A 136 7.17 36.00 10.21
N CYS A 137 8.03 35.41 11.05
CA CYS A 137 8.40 35.92 12.35
C CYS A 137 9.92 36.10 12.37
N PRO A 138 10.41 37.32 12.14
CA PRO A 138 11.85 37.56 12.01
C PRO A 138 12.59 37.51 13.34
N ARG A 139 11.90 37.35 14.48
CA ARG A 139 12.57 37.23 15.79
C ARG A 139 13.24 35.86 15.96
N ARG A 140 14.48 35.87 16.42
CA ARG A 140 15.36 34.70 16.56
C ARG A 140 15.12 33.89 17.84
N GLN A 141 14.35 34.43 18.78
CA GLN A 141 14.21 33.81 20.08
C GLN A 141 13.51 32.44 20.00
N PRO A 142 14.04 31.42 20.69
CA PRO A 142 13.34 30.17 20.87
C PRO A 142 12.16 30.45 21.79
N TYR A 143 10.98 30.67 21.22
CA TYR A 143 9.77 30.31 21.94
C TYR A 143 9.70 28.77 21.99
N THR A 144 10.64 28.14 22.69
CA THR A 144 10.33 26.88 23.35
C THR A 144 9.31 27.26 24.42
N VAL A 145 8.03 27.22 24.06
CA VAL A 145 6.96 27.30 25.05
C VAL A 145 7.18 26.09 25.95
N PRO A 146 7.51 26.27 27.24
CA PRO A 146 7.63 25.14 28.15
C PRO A 146 6.25 24.50 28.24
N ARG A 147 6.08 23.32 27.63
CA ARG A 147 4.84 22.54 27.71
C ARG A 147 5.19 21.25 28.43
N GLY A 148 5.37 21.37 29.76
CA GLY A 148 5.92 20.31 30.61
C GLY A 148 7.40 20.02 30.33
N ASP A 149 7.79 18.75 30.48
CA ASP A 149 9.17 18.26 30.29
C ASP A 149 9.63 18.19 28.81
N SER A 150 8.76 18.57 27.87
CA SER A 150 9.07 18.51 26.44
C SER A 150 9.09 19.91 25.80
N SER A 151 10.16 20.21 25.07
CA SER A 151 10.21 21.36 24.17
C SER A 151 9.41 21.03 22.91
N VAL A 152 8.24 21.64 22.77
CA VAL A 152 7.50 21.58 21.51
C VAL A 152 8.06 22.62 20.53
N PRO A 153 8.15 22.29 19.23
CA PRO A 153 8.52 23.27 18.22
C PRO A 153 7.53 24.43 18.23
N PHE A 154 8.04 25.65 18.29
CA PHE A 154 7.25 26.87 18.20
C PHE A 154 6.37 26.91 16.94
N SER A 155 5.11 27.32 17.11
CA SER A 155 4.17 27.63 16.02
C SER A 155 3.78 29.10 16.07
N ALA A 156 3.52 29.73 14.93
CA ALA A 156 3.06 31.12 14.84
C ALA A 156 1.67 31.27 15.46
N ALA A 157 0.93 30.16 15.58
CA ALA A 157 -0.30 30.11 16.35
C ALA A 157 -0.09 30.36 17.85
N ASP A 158 1.14 30.23 18.37
CA ASP A 158 1.48 30.49 19.76
C ASP A 158 1.87 31.96 20.01
N LEU A 159 1.97 32.80 18.96
CA LEU A 159 2.24 34.22 19.10
C LEU A 159 1.02 34.99 19.61
N PRO A 160 1.22 36.05 20.41
CA PRO A 160 0.16 37.01 20.70
C PRO A 160 -0.49 37.50 19.39
N ALA A 161 -1.83 37.56 19.37
CA ALA A 161 -2.59 37.88 18.16
C ALA A 161 -2.18 39.22 17.55
N ASP A 162 -1.92 40.23 18.39
CA ASP A 162 -1.49 41.56 17.95
C ASP A 162 -0.13 41.51 17.27
N TYR A 163 0.83 40.80 17.87
CA TYR A 163 2.17 40.62 17.30
C TYR A 163 2.14 39.84 15.98
N LEU A 164 1.35 38.76 15.91
CA LEU A 164 1.14 38.03 14.67
C LEU A 164 0.51 38.94 13.61
N GLY A 165 -0.45 39.80 13.98
CA GLY A 165 -1.03 40.81 13.10
C GLY A 165 0.05 41.68 12.44
N HIS A 166 0.95 42.25 13.24
CA HIS A 166 2.06 43.07 12.75
C HIS A 166 3.06 42.29 11.88
N CYS A 167 3.40 41.05 12.24
CA CYS A 167 4.23 40.17 11.41
C CYS A 167 3.60 39.95 10.03
N LEU A 168 2.29 39.68 10.01
CA LEU A 168 1.56 39.44 8.77
C LEU A 168 1.40 40.71 7.92
N GLU A 169 1.31 41.88 8.54
CA GLU A 169 1.34 43.18 7.84
C GLU A 169 2.70 43.44 7.21
N HIS A 170 3.79 43.18 7.94
CA HIS A 170 5.15 43.31 7.43
C HIS A 170 5.37 42.40 6.20
N VAL A 171 4.95 41.14 6.27
CA VAL A 171 5.03 40.22 5.11
C VAL A 171 4.23 40.74 3.92
N ASP A 172 3.02 41.25 4.12
CA ASP A 172 2.21 41.82 3.03
C ASP A 172 2.89 43.05 2.42
N ASP A 173 3.49 43.91 3.24
CA ASP A 173 4.25 45.09 2.79
C ASP A 173 5.51 44.66 2.01
N VAL A 174 6.22 43.62 2.46
CA VAL A 174 7.33 43.02 1.71
C VAL A 174 6.86 42.47 0.38
N TYR A 175 5.77 41.69 0.33
CA TYR A 175 5.20 41.15 -0.92
C TYR A 175 4.74 42.22 -1.91
N ARG A 176 4.39 43.41 -1.44
CA ARG A 176 4.08 44.56 -2.31
C ARG A 176 5.34 45.25 -2.82
N SER A 177 6.43 45.16 -2.06
CA SER A 177 7.70 45.83 -2.33
C SER A 177 8.63 44.99 -3.21
N VAL A 178 8.63 43.66 -3.06
CA VAL A 178 9.41 42.76 -3.91
C VAL A 178 8.69 42.53 -5.24
N SER A 179 9.47 42.43 -6.32
CA SER A 179 9.04 41.92 -7.62
C SER A 179 8.88 40.38 -7.61
N GLY A 180 8.88 39.77 -6.43
CA GLY A 180 8.79 38.34 -6.18
C GLY A 180 7.55 37.72 -6.83
N ARG A 181 7.76 37.15 -8.02
CA ARG A 181 6.70 36.52 -8.82
C ARG A 181 6.23 35.23 -8.18
N PHE A 182 7.18 34.46 -7.68
CA PHE A 182 6.93 33.14 -7.13
C PHE A 182 7.29 33.14 -5.66
N VAL A 183 6.44 32.53 -4.85
CA VAL A 183 6.66 32.40 -3.41
C VAL A 183 6.62 30.93 -3.07
N VAL A 184 7.65 30.40 -2.42
CA VAL A 184 7.57 29.08 -1.80
C VAL A 184 7.24 29.28 -0.33
N LEU A 185 6.01 28.92 0.05
CA LEU A 185 5.52 29.10 1.42
C LEU A 185 5.76 27.83 2.24
N PHE A 186 6.76 27.85 3.12
CA PHE A 186 7.16 26.70 3.91
C PHE A 186 6.33 26.55 5.20
N GLY A 187 5.90 25.32 5.46
CA GLY A 187 5.31 24.91 6.73
C GLY A 187 3.78 24.97 6.76
N LYS A 188 3.16 23.96 7.38
CA LYS A 188 1.70 23.82 7.43
C LYS A 188 1.02 24.95 8.24
N ALA A 189 1.66 25.41 9.32
CA ALA A 189 1.16 26.52 10.12
C ALA A 189 1.09 27.82 9.31
N ASN A 190 2.19 28.18 8.62
CA ASN A 190 2.23 29.32 7.69
C ASN A 190 1.14 29.20 6.62
N GLN A 191 1.02 28.02 6.00
CA GLN A 191 -0.03 27.78 5.00
C GLN A 191 -1.42 28.07 5.55
N GLN A 192 -1.77 27.58 6.73
CA GLN A 192 -3.08 27.81 7.34
C GLN A 192 -3.34 29.29 7.65
N ILE A 193 -2.33 29.99 8.19
CA ILE A 193 -2.44 31.41 8.55
C ILE A 193 -2.67 32.26 7.29
N PHE A 194 -1.81 32.11 6.29
CA PHE A 194 -1.91 32.89 5.05
C PHE A 194 -3.09 32.49 4.19
N GLU A 195 -3.47 31.21 4.20
CA GLU A 195 -4.71 30.75 3.57
C GLU A 195 -5.91 31.48 4.16
N THR A 196 -6.06 31.45 5.49
CA THR A 196 -7.18 32.10 6.18
C THR A 196 -7.20 33.61 5.91
N LYS A 197 -6.05 34.27 6.01
CA LYS A 197 -5.90 35.71 5.77
C LYS A 197 -6.25 36.10 4.32
N TRP A 198 -5.68 35.42 3.33
CA TRP A 198 -5.92 35.79 1.93
C TRP A 198 -7.29 35.34 1.42
N GLN A 199 -7.87 34.27 1.98
CA GLN A 199 -9.25 33.88 1.70
C GLN A 199 -10.26 34.87 2.30
N SER A 200 -10.08 35.31 3.54
CA SER A 200 -10.99 36.31 4.17
C SER A 200 -10.95 37.65 3.43
N GLN A 201 -9.82 37.98 2.81
CA GLN A 201 -9.66 39.13 1.94
C GLN A 201 -10.17 38.91 0.51
N ASN A 202 -10.67 37.72 0.15
CA ASN A 202 -11.02 37.32 -1.22
C ASN A 202 -9.90 37.54 -2.25
N ARG A 203 -8.64 37.35 -1.85
CA ARG A 203 -7.44 37.55 -2.68
C ARG A 203 -6.76 36.25 -3.09
N LEU A 204 -7.19 35.10 -2.55
CA LEU A 204 -6.62 33.80 -2.85
C LEU A 204 -7.46 33.03 -3.85
N HIS A 205 -6.80 32.40 -4.82
CA HIS A 205 -7.40 31.38 -5.66
C HIS A 205 -6.50 30.15 -5.73
N LYS A 206 -7.05 28.98 -5.48
CA LYS A 206 -6.29 27.72 -5.43
C LYS A 206 -6.50 26.93 -6.72
N LEU A 207 -5.41 26.53 -7.34
CA LEU A 207 -5.40 25.79 -8.60
C LEU A 207 -4.62 24.49 -8.44
N PRO A 208 -5.24 23.32 -8.64
CA PRO A 208 -4.50 22.07 -8.72
C PRO A 208 -3.63 22.09 -9.98
N LEU A 209 -2.39 21.63 -9.88
CA LEU A 209 -1.56 21.43 -11.06
C LEU A 209 -1.95 20.13 -11.76
N TYR A 210 -2.16 20.23 -13.07
CA TYR A 210 -2.50 19.07 -13.90
C TYR A 210 -1.23 18.36 -14.41
N GLY A 211 -1.34 17.06 -14.60
CA GLY A 211 -0.26 16.19 -15.11
C GLY A 211 0.21 15.18 -14.06
N GLN A 212 0.59 13.99 -14.52
CA GLN A 212 0.96 12.88 -13.61
C GLN A 212 2.08 13.24 -12.64
N ARG A 213 3.03 14.09 -13.08
CA ARG A 213 4.16 14.52 -12.27
C ARG A 213 3.71 15.42 -11.12
N PHE A 214 2.90 16.45 -11.39
CA PHE A 214 2.55 17.51 -10.44
C PHE A 214 1.14 17.41 -9.82
N LYS A 215 0.41 16.30 -10.04
CA LYS A 215 -0.99 16.12 -9.61
C LYS A 215 -1.28 16.40 -8.12
N ASP A 216 -0.26 16.28 -7.26
CA ASP A 216 -0.39 16.46 -5.82
C ASP A 216 0.03 17.88 -5.36
N ILE A 217 0.42 18.75 -6.29
CA ILE A 217 0.83 20.14 -5.99
C ILE A 217 -0.33 21.07 -6.32
N THR A 218 -0.68 21.90 -5.34
CA THR A 218 -1.67 22.97 -5.50
C THR A 218 -0.92 24.29 -5.54
N VAL A 219 -1.17 25.10 -6.56
CA VAL A 219 -0.64 26.45 -6.68
C VAL A 219 -1.68 27.46 -6.24
N TRP A 220 -1.24 28.51 -5.57
CA TRP A 220 -2.07 29.57 -5.02
C TRP A 220 -1.79 30.85 -5.80
N VAL A 221 -2.80 31.36 -6.49
CA VAL A 221 -2.73 32.66 -7.16
C VAL A 221 -3.20 33.71 -6.18
N LEU A 222 -2.26 34.56 -5.77
CA LEU A 222 -2.51 35.69 -4.88
C LEU A 222 -2.74 36.94 -5.72
N TYR A 223 -3.86 37.62 -5.51
CA TYR A 223 -4.21 38.86 -6.20
C TYR A 223 -3.88 40.09 -5.35
N THR A 224 -3.66 41.22 -6.01
CA THR A 224 -3.41 42.52 -5.35
C THR A 224 -4.59 42.98 -4.51
N ASP A 225 -5.80 42.70 -4.97
CA ASP A 225 -7.06 43.23 -4.45
C ASP A 225 -8.21 42.21 -4.57
N ARG A 226 -9.40 42.64 -4.17
CA ARG A 226 -10.64 41.85 -4.20
C ARG A 226 -11.22 41.65 -5.60
N SER A 227 -10.91 42.51 -6.57
CA SER A 227 -11.44 42.36 -7.94
C SER A 227 -10.73 41.23 -8.68
N LYS A 228 -9.55 40.83 -8.20
CA LYS A 228 -8.73 39.74 -8.76
C LYS A 228 -8.27 40.05 -10.18
N ASP A 229 -8.14 41.33 -10.53
CA ASP A 229 -7.74 41.72 -11.88
C ASP A 229 -6.23 41.58 -12.08
N THR A 230 -5.45 41.88 -11.04
CA THR A 230 -3.99 41.83 -11.09
C THR A 230 -3.45 40.74 -10.17
N ILE A 231 -2.66 39.83 -10.73
CA ILE A 231 -1.93 38.82 -9.94
C ILE A 231 -0.79 39.55 -9.23
N GLN A 232 -0.69 39.36 -7.91
CA GLN A 232 0.44 39.84 -7.12
C GLN A 232 1.58 38.82 -7.12
N SER A 233 1.27 37.56 -6.80
CA SER A 233 2.28 36.50 -6.70
C SER A 233 1.64 35.12 -6.92
N ILE A 234 2.46 34.16 -7.32
CA ILE A 234 2.11 32.75 -7.43
C ILE A 234 2.79 32.01 -6.28
N VAL A 235 2.00 31.54 -5.33
CA VAL A 235 2.46 30.89 -4.11
C VAL A 235 2.40 29.36 -4.26
N ILE A 236 3.47 28.69 -3.90
CA ILE A 236 3.62 27.23 -3.89
C ILE A 236 3.79 26.79 -2.44
N PRO A 237 2.72 26.26 -1.82
CA PRO A 237 2.79 25.68 -0.49
C PRO A 237 3.77 24.51 -0.47
N CYS A 238 4.73 24.54 0.45
CA CYS A 238 5.72 23.49 0.61
C CYS A 238 5.85 23.06 2.08
N SER A 239 6.19 21.79 2.31
CA SER A 239 6.46 21.31 3.67
C SER A 239 7.72 21.98 4.21
N HIS A 240 7.75 22.31 5.51
CA HIS A 240 8.94 22.94 6.07
C HIS A 240 10.13 21.95 6.05
N PRO A 241 11.34 22.38 5.68
CA PRO A 241 12.44 21.47 5.39
C PRO A 241 12.92 20.68 6.62
N SER A 242 12.74 21.24 7.84
CA SER A 242 13.08 20.51 9.08
C SER A 242 12.29 19.20 9.23
N TYR A 243 11.05 19.13 8.72
CA TYR A 243 10.24 17.92 8.82
C TYR A 243 10.70 16.78 7.90
N MET A 244 11.65 17.04 7.00
CA MET A 244 12.18 16.04 6.09
C MET A 244 13.13 15.07 6.81
N HIS A 245 13.76 15.50 7.90
CA HIS A 245 14.74 14.70 8.63
C HIS A 245 14.14 13.83 9.73
N HIS A 246 12.89 14.08 10.15
CA HIS A 246 12.28 13.24 11.17
C HIS A 246 12.04 11.83 10.61
N ALA A 247 12.57 10.81 11.31
CA ALA A 247 12.60 9.39 10.98
C ALA A 247 11.23 8.71 10.68
N GLY A 248 10.15 9.49 10.60
CA GLY A 248 8.80 9.07 10.19
C GLY A 248 8.31 9.67 8.87
N GLY A 249 9.06 10.59 8.24
CA GLY A 249 8.68 11.14 6.94
C GLY A 249 8.62 10.04 5.89
N SER A 250 7.44 9.79 5.29
CA SER A 250 7.37 8.87 4.15
C SER A 250 8.20 9.44 3.00
N ILE A 251 8.95 8.60 2.28
CA ILE A 251 9.71 8.96 1.08
C ILE A 251 8.91 9.86 0.12
N ASN A 252 7.60 9.61 0.02
CA ASN A 252 6.67 10.41 -0.78
C ASN A 252 6.66 11.91 -0.42
N LYS A 253 6.82 12.28 0.86
CA LYS A 253 6.91 13.69 1.29
C LYS A 253 8.20 14.34 0.81
N GLY A 254 9.30 13.57 0.81
CA GLY A 254 10.58 13.99 0.26
C GLY A 254 10.48 14.31 -1.23
N ALA A 255 9.90 13.38 -1.98
CA ALA A 255 9.65 13.55 -3.41
C ALA A 255 8.69 14.71 -3.70
N GLN A 256 7.59 14.86 -2.95
CA GLN A 256 6.65 15.98 -3.11
C GLN A 256 7.30 17.33 -2.82
N TYR A 257 8.14 17.41 -1.79
CA TYR A 257 8.90 18.61 -1.46
C TYR A 257 9.86 19.00 -2.59
N ASP A 258 10.71 18.07 -3.03
CA ASP A 258 11.64 18.37 -4.11
C ASP A 258 10.87 18.74 -5.37
N LEU A 259 9.79 18.03 -5.67
CA LEU A 259 8.92 18.34 -6.80
C LEU A 259 8.33 19.76 -6.76
N ALA A 260 7.83 20.20 -5.60
CA ALA A 260 7.32 21.56 -5.41
C ALA A 260 8.42 22.61 -5.63
N LEU A 261 9.63 22.32 -5.16
CA LEU A 261 10.82 23.14 -5.41
C LEU A 261 11.22 23.17 -6.89
N GLN A 262 11.19 22.03 -7.61
CA GLN A 262 11.48 22.05 -9.05
C GLN A 262 10.41 22.85 -9.80
N CYS A 263 9.14 22.74 -9.40
CA CYS A 263 8.06 23.55 -9.95
C CYS A 263 8.32 25.04 -9.75
N ALA A 264 8.73 25.44 -8.54
CA ALA A 264 9.07 26.83 -8.24
C ALA A 264 10.26 27.35 -9.06
N ALA A 265 11.34 26.56 -9.16
CA ALA A 265 12.52 26.92 -9.95
C ALA A 265 12.17 27.10 -11.43
N LEU A 266 11.43 26.15 -12.02
CA LEU A 266 10.99 26.19 -13.41
C LEU A 266 10.12 27.42 -13.69
N MET A 267 9.18 27.73 -12.79
CA MET A 267 8.33 28.91 -12.93
C MET A 267 9.13 30.22 -12.82
N ALA A 268 10.09 30.27 -11.91
CA ALA A 268 10.97 31.43 -11.73
C ALA A 268 12.01 31.60 -12.85
N GLY A 269 12.13 30.63 -13.77
CA GLY A 269 13.17 30.64 -14.80
C GLY A 269 14.57 30.39 -14.25
N ILE A 270 14.67 29.82 -13.05
CA ILE A 270 15.94 29.49 -12.41
C ILE A 270 16.45 28.20 -13.06
N ALA A 271 17.44 28.34 -13.95
CA ALA A 271 18.10 27.22 -14.58
C ALA A 271 18.85 26.40 -13.52
N ARG A 272 18.64 25.08 -13.53
CA ARG A 272 19.47 24.17 -12.74
C ARG A 272 20.80 23.99 -13.43
N THR A 273 21.85 23.83 -12.64
CA THR A 273 23.14 23.41 -13.19
C THR A 273 23.03 21.98 -13.75
N ASP A 274 23.83 21.64 -14.75
CA ASP A 274 23.88 20.29 -15.31
C ASP A 274 24.12 19.24 -14.21
N GLU A 275 24.95 19.58 -13.22
CA GLU A 275 25.22 18.72 -12.05
C GLU A 275 23.96 18.44 -11.22
N GLN A 276 23.15 19.47 -10.97
CA GLN A 276 21.88 19.34 -10.24
C GLN A 276 20.88 18.52 -11.04
N GLN A 277 20.81 18.73 -12.36
CA GLN A 277 19.94 17.93 -13.23
C GLN A 277 20.37 16.46 -13.24
N VAL A 278 21.66 16.18 -13.41
CA VAL A 278 22.21 14.82 -13.37
C VAL A 278 21.98 14.15 -12.01
N ALA A 279 22.14 14.88 -10.90
CA ALA A 279 21.87 14.35 -9.56
C ALA A 279 20.38 14.00 -9.37
N GLY A 280 19.48 14.85 -9.87
CA GLY A 280 18.04 14.59 -9.88
C GLY A 280 17.67 13.37 -10.73
N GLU A 281 18.23 13.26 -11.93
CA GLU A 281 18.02 12.10 -12.82
C GLU A 281 18.57 10.80 -12.23
N ARG A 282 19.75 10.82 -11.60
CA ARG A 282 20.30 9.64 -10.91
C ARG A 282 19.39 9.17 -9.80
N THR A 283 18.91 10.10 -8.96
CA THR A 283 17.97 9.78 -7.87
C THR A 283 16.69 9.16 -8.42
N ALA A 284 16.10 9.76 -9.47
CA ALA A 284 14.90 9.23 -10.13
C ALA A 284 15.13 7.84 -10.76
N ARG A 285 16.29 7.61 -11.39
CA ARG A 285 16.65 6.29 -11.95
C ARG A 285 16.83 5.24 -10.87
N ASP A 286 17.45 5.59 -9.75
CA ASP A 286 17.63 4.67 -8.63
C ASP A 286 16.28 4.31 -7.98
N GLU A 287 15.39 5.28 -7.81
CA GLU A 287 14.01 5.04 -7.35
C GLU A 287 13.27 4.11 -8.32
N ALA A 288 13.28 4.39 -9.62
CA ALA A 288 12.65 3.54 -10.64
C ALA A 288 13.23 2.10 -10.64
N ARG A 289 14.55 1.95 -10.47
CA ARG A 289 15.20 0.63 -10.32
C ARG A 289 14.72 -0.10 -9.07
N THR A 290 14.55 0.59 -7.94
CA THR A 290 14.04 -0.04 -6.71
C THR A 290 12.58 -0.47 -6.84
N GLU A 291 11.75 0.31 -7.54
CA GLU A 291 10.35 -0.06 -7.82
C GLU A 291 10.29 -1.26 -8.76
N GLN A 292 11.03 -1.23 -9.87
CA GLN A 292 11.12 -2.36 -10.80
C GLN A 292 11.65 -3.64 -10.13
N ALA A 293 12.63 -3.52 -9.23
CA ALA A 293 13.13 -4.64 -8.43
C ALA A 293 12.05 -5.19 -7.47
N ALA A 294 11.25 -4.32 -6.85
CA ALA A 294 10.15 -4.73 -5.99
C ALA A 294 9.02 -5.42 -6.78
N GLU A 295 8.70 -4.94 -7.97
CA GLU A 295 7.72 -5.58 -8.86
C GLU A 295 8.20 -6.93 -9.36
N SER A 296 9.48 -7.05 -9.77
CA SER A 296 10.08 -8.32 -10.15
C SER A 296 10.07 -9.34 -9.00
N LEU A 297 10.35 -8.91 -7.77
CA LEU A 297 10.27 -9.79 -6.59
C LEU A 297 8.82 -10.23 -6.30
N ALA A 298 7.84 -9.32 -6.43
CA ALA A 298 6.43 -9.64 -6.26
C ALA A 298 5.93 -10.62 -7.33
N GLU A 299 6.38 -10.47 -8.58
CA GLU A 299 6.05 -11.40 -9.66
C GLU A 299 6.66 -12.79 -9.43
N LYS A 300 7.94 -12.85 -9.02
CA LYS A 300 8.60 -14.13 -8.66
C LYS A 300 7.87 -14.83 -7.50
N ALA A 301 7.45 -14.08 -6.48
CA ALA A 301 6.68 -14.62 -5.36
C ALA A 301 5.30 -15.15 -5.83
N PHE A 302 4.62 -14.43 -6.72
CA PHE A 302 3.36 -14.88 -7.31
C PHE A 302 3.53 -16.16 -8.13
N GLN A 303 4.53 -16.22 -9.01
CA GLN A 303 4.81 -17.42 -9.80
C GLN A 303 5.15 -18.63 -8.92
N ALA A 304 5.89 -18.43 -7.82
CA ALA A 304 6.17 -19.48 -6.85
C ALA A 304 4.88 -19.99 -6.16
N ALA A 305 3.98 -19.08 -5.77
CA ALA A 305 2.69 -19.44 -5.18
C ALA A 305 1.80 -20.22 -6.16
N VAL A 306 1.75 -19.82 -7.43
CA VAL A 306 1.01 -20.55 -8.48
C VAL A 306 1.56 -21.95 -8.69
N LYS A 307 2.90 -22.11 -8.71
CA LYS A 307 3.53 -23.43 -8.81
C LYS A 307 3.20 -24.32 -7.61
N ALA A 308 3.20 -23.77 -6.39
CA ALA A 308 2.83 -24.49 -5.17
C ALA A 308 1.35 -24.93 -5.20
N ALA A 309 0.43 -24.04 -5.57
CA ALA A 309 -0.99 -24.34 -5.69
C ALA A 309 -1.27 -25.43 -6.75
N LYS A 310 -0.58 -25.38 -7.90
CA LYS A 310 -0.70 -26.42 -8.94
C LYS A 310 -0.20 -27.78 -8.45
N LYS A 311 0.86 -27.82 -7.63
CA LYS A 311 1.37 -29.05 -7.02
C LYS A 311 0.36 -29.64 -6.03
N GLU A 312 -0.23 -28.80 -5.18
CA GLU A 312 -1.27 -29.21 -4.22
C GLU A 312 -2.52 -29.74 -4.93
N ALA A 313 -2.98 -29.05 -5.98
CA ALA A 313 -4.14 -29.48 -6.77
C ALA A 313 -3.91 -30.85 -7.45
N ARG A 314 -2.69 -31.10 -7.96
CA ARG A 314 -2.31 -32.41 -8.50
C ARG A 314 -2.33 -33.50 -7.43
N ALA A 315 -1.79 -33.22 -6.24
CA ALA A 315 -1.81 -34.17 -5.13
C ALA A 315 -3.25 -34.51 -4.68
N LYS A 316 -4.15 -33.52 -4.62
CA LYS A 316 -5.57 -33.75 -4.31
C LYS A 316 -6.28 -34.58 -5.39
N ALA A 317 -6.05 -34.26 -6.67
CA ALA A 317 -6.63 -35.03 -7.77
C ALA A 317 -6.13 -36.48 -7.82
N GLU A 318 -4.88 -36.73 -7.45
CA GLU A 318 -4.32 -38.08 -7.34
C GLU A 318 -4.93 -38.84 -6.16
N ALA A 319 -5.05 -38.20 -4.99
CA ALA A 319 -5.73 -38.78 -3.83
C ALA A 319 -7.20 -39.12 -4.13
N GLU A 320 -7.92 -38.25 -4.84
CA GLU A 320 -9.31 -38.50 -5.27
C GLU A 320 -9.41 -39.67 -6.25
N LYS A 321 -8.48 -39.78 -7.22
CA LYS A 321 -8.42 -40.93 -8.13
C LYS A 321 -8.22 -42.25 -7.38
N GLU A 322 -7.33 -42.27 -6.38
CA GLU A 322 -7.12 -43.46 -5.56
C GLU A 322 -8.34 -43.78 -4.68
N ALA A 323 -9.02 -42.77 -4.12
CA ALA A 323 -10.27 -42.96 -3.39
C ALA A 323 -11.38 -43.56 -4.27
N VAL A 324 -11.53 -43.08 -5.51
CA VAL A 324 -12.50 -43.63 -6.48
C VAL A 324 -12.16 -45.07 -6.85
N LYS A 325 -10.88 -45.41 -7.04
CA LYS A 325 -10.46 -46.80 -7.28
C LYS A 325 -10.80 -47.71 -6.10
N ALA A 326 -10.55 -47.25 -4.87
CA ALA A 326 -10.88 -47.99 -3.65
C ALA A 326 -12.40 -48.23 -3.54
N ALA A 327 -13.21 -47.18 -3.73
CA ALA A 327 -14.67 -47.28 -3.71
C ALA A 327 -15.20 -48.23 -4.79
N LYS A 328 -14.64 -48.20 -6.00
CA LYS A 328 -15.03 -49.13 -7.09
C LYS A 328 -14.70 -50.59 -6.72
N LYS A 329 -13.56 -50.83 -6.07
CA LYS A 329 -13.18 -52.18 -5.60
C LYS A 329 -14.14 -52.68 -4.52
N GLU A 330 -14.51 -51.83 -3.56
CA GLU A 330 -15.48 -52.17 -2.52
C GLU A 330 -16.88 -52.45 -3.10
N ALA A 331 -17.35 -51.62 -4.03
CA ALA A 331 -18.64 -51.82 -4.70
C ALA A 331 -18.67 -53.14 -5.48
N ARG A 332 -17.58 -53.49 -6.17
CA ARG A 332 -17.46 -54.80 -6.85
C ARG A 332 -17.52 -55.96 -5.86
N ALA A 333 -16.84 -55.86 -4.72
CA ALA A 333 -16.87 -56.90 -3.69
C ALA A 333 -18.28 -57.09 -3.11
N LYS A 334 -19.02 -56.00 -2.87
CA LYS A 334 -20.42 -56.07 -2.42
C LYS A 334 -21.32 -56.73 -3.46
N ALA A 335 -21.19 -56.34 -4.74
CA ALA A 335 -21.97 -56.95 -5.83
C ALA A 335 -21.65 -58.44 -6.04
N GLU A 336 -20.39 -58.86 -5.86
CA GLU A 336 -20.00 -60.27 -5.91
C GLU A 336 -20.63 -61.06 -4.74
N ALA A 337 -20.61 -60.51 -3.52
CA ALA A 337 -21.25 -61.12 -2.35
C ALA A 337 -22.78 -61.25 -2.49
N GLU A 338 -23.44 -60.21 -3.02
CA GLU A 338 -24.88 -60.24 -3.27
C GLU A 338 -25.26 -61.29 -4.33
N ASN A 339 -24.49 -61.37 -5.42
CA ASN A 339 -24.67 -62.42 -6.43
C ASN A 339 -24.48 -63.83 -5.86
N GLU A 340 -23.54 -64.01 -4.92
CA GLU A 340 -23.34 -65.27 -4.24
C GLU A 340 -24.53 -65.63 -3.33
N ALA A 341 -25.06 -64.66 -2.58
CA ALA A 341 -26.26 -64.84 -1.77
C ALA A 341 -27.48 -65.23 -2.64
N VAL A 342 -27.69 -64.59 -3.79
CA VAL A 342 -28.75 -64.97 -4.74
C VAL A 342 -28.55 -66.41 -5.26
N ARG A 343 -27.31 -66.82 -5.53
CA ARG A 343 -27.00 -68.20 -5.95
C ARG A 343 -27.29 -69.21 -4.84
N ALA A 344 -26.99 -68.87 -3.59
CA ALA A 344 -27.30 -69.70 -2.43
C ALA A 344 -28.83 -69.87 -2.26
N ALA A 345 -29.58 -68.76 -2.26
CA ALA A 345 -31.04 -68.79 -2.17
C ALA A 345 -31.69 -69.60 -3.32
N LYS A 346 -31.17 -69.48 -4.56
CA LYS A 346 -31.63 -70.31 -5.68
C LYS A 346 -31.37 -71.81 -5.47
N LYS A 347 -30.26 -72.19 -4.82
CA LYS A 347 -29.96 -73.59 -4.51
C LYS A 347 -30.91 -74.13 -3.44
N GLU A 348 -31.16 -73.34 -2.40
CA GLU A 348 -32.10 -73.66 -1.33
C GLU A 348 -33.52 -73.84 -1.86
N ALA A 349 -34.02 -72.89 -2.65
CA ALA A 349 -35.34 -73.01 -3.29
C ALA A 349 -35.47 -74.26 -4.18
N ARG A 350 -34.38 -74.65 -4.88
CA ARG A 350 -34.36 -75.89 -5.66
C ARG A 350 -34.34 -77.14 -4.78
N ALA A 351 -33.68 -77.09 -3.62
CA ALA A 351 -33.67 -78.20 -2.67
C ALA A 351 -35.06 -78.39 -2.03
N GLU A 352 -35.70 -77.30 -1.63
CA GLU A 352 -37.07 -77.30 -1.10
C GLU A 352 -38.08 -77.81 -2.14
N ALA A 353 -38.00 -77.34 -3.40
CA ALA A 353 -38.83 -77.85 -4.48
C ALA A 353 -38.63 -79.36 -4.72
N ARG A 354 -37.41 -79.89 -4.56
CA ARG A 354 -37.14 -81.33 -4.63
C ARG A 354 -37.74 -82.10 -3.45
N ALA A 355 -37.67 -81.56 -2.23
CA ALA A 355 -38.27 -82.16 -1.05
C ALA A 355 -39.81 -82.25 -1.17
N ASN A 356 -40.45 -81.19 -1.65
CA ASN A 356 -41.90 -81.20 -1.91
C ASN A 356 -42.31 -82.18 -3.02
N ASN A 357 -41.45 -82.39 -4.02
CA ASN A 357 -41.69 -83.37 -5.09
C ASN A 357 -41.43 -84.83 -4.66
N GLN A 358 -40.96 -85.06 -3.43
CA GLN A 358 -40.72 -86.38 -2.83
C GLN A 358 -41.92 -86.91 -2.03
N PHE A 359 -43.11 -86.28 -2.12
CA PHE A 359 -44.36 -86.92 -1.73
C PHE A 359 -44.82 -87.89 -2.81
N HIS A 360 -44.17 -89.06 -2.84
CA HIS A 360 -44.60 -90.19 -3.63
C HIS A 360 -45.89 -90.79 -3.05
N CYS A 361 -46.91 -90.82 -3.92
CA CYS A 361 -48.06 -91.72 -3.86
C CYS A 361 -47.64 -93.13 -3.43
N GLN A 362 -47.94 -93.51 -2.18
CA GLN A 362 -47.86 -94.90 -1.70
C GLN A 362 -49.14 -95.66 -2.07
N VAL A 363 -49.52 -95.65 -3.35
CA VAL A 363 -50.53 -96.60 -3.86
C VAL A 363 -49.77 -97.73 -4.56
N PRO A 364 -49.71 -98.94 -3.97
CA PRO A 364 -49.06 -100.08 -4.59
C PRO A 364 -49.81 -100.46 -5.87
N GLY A 365 -49.17 -100.27 -7.03
CA GLY A 365 -49.70 -100.70 -8.33
C GLY A 365 -49.57 -99.70 -9.48
N CYS A 366 -49.22 -98.43 -9.24
CA CYS A 366 -49.06 -97.44 -10.32
C CYS A 366 -47.70 -97.57 -11.02
N LEU A 367 -47.67 -98.37 -12.10
CA LEU A 367 -46.52 -98.64 -12.98
C LEU A 367 -46.20 -97.50 -13.98
N LEU A 368 -46.46 -96.23 -13.61
CA LEU A 368 -46.16 -95.07 -14.45
C LEU A 368 -45.19 -94.14 -13.69
N GLY A 369 -43.93 -94.16 -14.12
CA GLY A 369 -42.83 -93.42 -13.51
C GLY A 369 -43.01 -91.88 -13.54
N PRO A 370 -42.27 -91.14 -12.70
CA PRO A 370 -42.51 -89.72 -12.39
C PRO A 370 -42.29 -88.73 -13.55
N TYR A 371 -41.90 -89.18 -14.74
CA TYR A 371 -41.64 -88.32 -15.90
C TYR A 371 -42.71 -88.31 -16.98
N SER A 372 -43.71 -89.21 -16.93
CA SER A 372 -44.81 -89.20 -17.91
C SER A 372 -46.01 -88.36 -17.48
N ASN A 373 -46.14 -88.04 -16.18
CA ASN A 373 -47.38 -87.44 -15.68
C ASN A 373 -47.49 -85.93 -15.86
N GLN A 374 -46.41 -85.15 -15.96
CA GLN A 374 -46.56 -83.70 -16.14
C GLN A 374 -47.06 -83.36 -17.55
N GLN A 375 -46.53 -84.02 -18.59
CA GLN A 375 -47.04 -83.87 -19.96
C GLN A 375 -48.42 -84.50 -20.14
N VAL A 376 -48.72 -85.62 -19.46
CA VAL A 376 -50.05 -86.24 -19.50
C VAL A 376 -51.07 -85.39 -18.74
N LEU A 377 -50.70 -84.78 -17.61
CA LEU A 377 -51.54 -83.85 -16.85
C LEU A 377 -51.74 -82.54 -17.63
N GLU A 378 -50.71 -81.99 -18.28
CA GLU A 378 -50.86 -80.85 -19.19
C GLU A 378 -51.78 -81.19 -20.36
N ARG A 379 -51.64 -82.38 -20.98
CA ARG A 379 -52.55 -82.83 -22.04
C ARG A 379 -53.97 -83.08 -21.52
N HIS A 380 -54.13 -83.62 -20.32
CA HIS A 380 -55.43 -83.87 -19.69
C HIS A 380 -56.13 -82.55 -19.33
N MET A 381 -55.41 -81.61 -18.71
CA MET A 381 -55.87 -80.25 -18.42
C MET A 381 -56.18 -79.50 -19.73
N GLN A 382 -55.38 -79.64 -20.78
CA GLN A 382 -55.70 -79.08 -22.11
C GLN A 382 -56.97 -79.67 -22.71
N LYS A 383 -57.24 -80.96 -22.47
CA LYS A 383 -58.39 -81.66 -23.07
C LYS A 383 -59.69 -81.46 -22.28
N HIS A 384 -59.62 -81.37 -20.95
CA HIS A 384 -60.78 -81.33 -20.06
C HIS A 384 -61.00 -79.99 -19.38
N HIS A 385 -59.96 -79.17 -19.18
CA HIS A 385 -60.01 -77.88 -18.50
C HIS A 385 -59.19 -76.78 -19.24
N PRO A 386 -59.45 -76.54 -20.54
CA PRO A 386 -58.63 -75.61 -21.32
C PRO A 386 -58.69 -74.17 -20.81
N GLU A 387 -59.83 -73.76 -20.22
CA GLU A 387 -60.02 -72.44 -19.60
C GLU A 387 -59.12 -72.23 -18.36
N GLU A 388 -58.98 -73.25 -17.50
CA GLU A 388 -58.09 -73.19 -16.32
C GLU A 388 -56.61 -73.18 -16.70
N LEU A 389 -56.25 -73.91 -17.75
CA LEU A 389 -54.87 -73.91 -18.24
C LEU A 389 -54.52 -72.59 -18.93
N LYS A 390 -55.50 -71.95 -19.58
CA LYS A 390 -55.36 -70.60 -20.13
C LYS A 390 -55.21 -69.57 -19.02
N SER A 391 -56.03 -69.63 -17.97
CA SER A 391 -55.94 -68.69 -16.84
C SER A 391 -54.63 -68.85 -16.04
N LEU A 392 -54.13 -70.07 -15.87
CA LEU A 392 -52.81 -70.32 -15.27
C LEU A 392 -51.67 -69.74 -16.10
N ARG A 393 -51.68 -69.93 -17.42
CA ARG A 393 -50.68 -69.34 -18.32
C ARG A 393 -50.75 -67.81 -18.36
N GLU A 394 -51.95 -67.25 -18.31
CA GLU A 394 -52.16 -65.80 -18.19
C GLU A 394 -51.63 -65.28 -16.85
N ALA A 395 -51.84 -66.01 -15.75
CA ALA A 395 -51.29 -65.68 -14.44
C ALA A 395 -49.75 -65.76 -14.41
N GLU A 396 -49.14 -66.81 -14.96
CA GLU A 396 -47.69 -66.94 -15.09
C GLU A 396 -47.09 -65.83 -15.98
N ALA A 397 -47.73 -65.54 -17.11
CA ALA A 397 -47.33 -64.44 -17.98
C ALA A 397 -47.44 -63.08 -17.27
N ALA A 398 -48.49 -62.87 -16.47
CA ALA A 398 -48.66 -61.66 -15.67
C ALA A 398 -47.59 -61.52 -14.57
N VAL A 399 -47.21 -62.62 -13.89
CA VAL A 399 -46.13 -62.63 -12.90
C VAL A 399 -44.77 -62.36 -13.56
N LEU A 400 -44.48 -62.99 -14.70
CA LEU A 400 -43.26 -62.72 -15.47
C LEU A 400 -43.20 -61.28 -16.00
N ALA A 401 -44.34 -60.74 -16.45
CA ALA A 401 -44.44 -59.35 -16.90
C ALA A 401 -44.21 -58.36 -15.76
N ARG A 402 -44.79 -58.62 -14.57
CA ARG A 402 -44.54 -57.82 -13.36
C ARG A 402 -43.08 -57.88 -12.93
N ALA A 403 -42.48 -59.06 -12.88
CA ALA A 403 -41.07 -59.22 -12.54
C ALA A 403 -40.14 -58.48 -13.51
N LYS A 404 -40.41 -58.55 -14.83
CA LYS A 404 -39.67 -57.77 -15.83
C LYS A 404 -39.86 -56.27 -15.63
N ALA A 405 -41.09 -55.81 -15.41
CA ALA A 405 -41.39 -54.40 -15.18
C ALA A 405 -40.70 -53.86 -13.91
N GLU A 406 -40.67 -54.64 -12.82
CA GLU A 406 -39.95 -54.28 -11.60
C GLU A 406 -38.44 -54.20 -11.84
N THR A 407 -37.85 -55.16 -12.56
CA THR A 407 -36.42 -55.11 -12.88
C THR A 407 -36.06 -53.92 -13.77
N GLU A 408 -36.87 -53.59 -14.77
CA GLU A 408 -36.65 -52.42 -15.63
C GLU A 408 -36.83 -51.10 -14.85
N ALA A 409 -37.79 -51.04 -13.93
CA ALA A 409 -38.00 -49.88 -13.07
C ALA A 409 -36.80 -49.64 -12.14
N VAL A 410 -36.25 -50.71 -11.53
CA VAL A 410 -35.04 -50.63 -10.71
C VAL A 410 -33.83 -50.17 -11.54
N ILE A 411 -33.61 -50.76 -12.73
CA ILE A 411 -32.50 -50.37 -13.61
C ILE A 411 -32.62 -48.89 -14.05
N LYS A 412 -33.82 -48.40 -14.38
CA LYS A 412 -34.04 -46.99 -14.72
C LYS A 412 -33.78 -46.07 -13.52
N ALA A 413 -34.26 -46.44 -12.33
CA ALA A 413 -34.05 -45.66 -11.11
C ALA A 413 -32.55 -45.55 -10.76
N GLU A 414 -31.79 -46.64 -10.88
CA GLU A 414 -30.34 -46.63 -10.67
C GLU A 414 -29.61 -45.78 -11.73
N ALA A 415 -29.98 -45.90 -13.00
CA ALA A 415 -29.40 -45.09 -14.07
C ALA A 415 -29.63 -43.58 -13.84
N GLU A 416 -30.85 -43.18 -13.46
CA GLU A 416 -31.16 -41.79 -13.11
C GLU A 416 -30.41 -41.31 -11.87
N ALA A 417 -30.26 -42.16 -10.84
CA ALA A 417 -29.49 -41.83 -9.65
C ALA A 417 -28.02 -41.58 -9.98
N VAL A 418 -27.42 -42.39 -10.86
CA VAL A 418 -26.03 -42.21 -11.33
C VAL A 418 -25.88 -40.91 -12.13
N VAL A 419 -26.83 -40.59 -13.01
CA VAL A 419 -26.80 -39.33 -13.80
C VAL A 419 -26.91 -38.11 -12.87
N LYS A 420 -27.86 -38.12 -11.92
CA LYS A 420 -28.02 -37.04 -10.93
C LYS A 420 -26.77 -36.89 -10.04
N ALA A 421 -26.14 -37.99 -9.62
CA ALA A 421 -24.91 -37.96 -8.84
C ALA A 421 -23.74 -37.35 -9.63
N LYS A 422 -23.57 -37.72 -10.91
CA LYS A 422 -22.55 -37.11 -11.78
C LYS A 422 -22.79 -35.61 -12.02
N ALA A 423 -24.04 -35.21 -12.22
CA ALA A 423 -24.38 -33.80 -12.41
C ALA A 423 -24.07 -32.96 -11.15
N LYS A 424 -24.44 -33.46 -9.95
CA LYS A 424 -24.10 -32.81 -8.68
C LYS A 424 -22.59 -32.73 -8.44
N ALA A 425 -21.85 -33.80 -8.73
CA ALA A 425 -20.39 -33.80 -8.59
C ALA A 425 -19.72 -32.78 -9.51
N LYS A 426 -20.19 -32.66 -10.76
CA LYS A 426 -19.65 -31.68 -11.71
C LYS A 426 -19.94 -30.24 -11.26
N ALA A 427 -21.17 -29.95 -10.81
CA ALA A 427 -21.54 -28.64 -10.30
C ALA A 427 -20.74 -28.26 -9.04
N ALA A 428 -20.51 -29.21 -8.12
CA ALA A 428 -19.67 -28.98 -6.95
C ALA A 428 -18.21 -28.69 -7.32
N ALA A 429 -17.66 -29.40 -8.32
CA ALA A 429 -16.30 -29.18 -8.80
C ALA A 429 -16.13 -27.79 -9.48
N GLU A 430 -17.11 -27.34 -10.25
CA GLU A 430 -17.11 -26.00 -10.86
C GLU A 430 -17.17 -24.90 -9.79
N ALA A 431 -18.07 -25.05 -8.80
CA ALA A 431 -18.17 -24.09 -7.69
C ALA A 431 -16.88 -24.03 -6.84
N GLU A 432 -16.23 -25.17 -6.57
CA GLU A 432 -14.96 -25.19 -5.83
C GLU A 432 -13.82 -24.57 -6.64
N ALA A 433 -13.80 -24.74 -7.97
CA ALA A 433 -12.81 -24.11 -8.83
C ALA A 433 -12.94 -22.59 -8.86
N GLU A 434 -14.17 -22.07 -8.93
CA GLU A 434 -14.45 -20.63 -8.90
C GLU A 434 -14.09 -20.00 -7.54
N ALA A 435 -14.47 -20.65 -6.43
CA ALA A 435 -14.09 -20.22 -5.08
C ALA A 435 -12.57 -20.17 -4.88
N LYS A 436 -11.83 -21.15 -5.41
CA LYS A 436 -10.36 -21.16 -5.38
C LYS A 436 -9.76 -20.04 -6.22
N ALA A 437 -10.33 -19.74 -7.39
CA ALA A 437 -9.86 -18.64 -8.25
C ALA A 437 -10.01 -17.28 -7.54
N GLU A 438 -11.15 -17.03 -6.91
CA GLU A 438 -11.37 -15.81 -6.11
C GLU A 438 -10.41 -15.72 -4.91
N ALA A 439 -10.21 -16.82 -4.18
CA ALA A 439 -9.31 -16.86 -3.03
C ALA A 439 -7.86 -16.53 -3.44
N VAL A 440 -7.41 -17.05 -4.60
CA VAL A 440 -6.09 -16.74 -5.16
C VAL A 440 -5.99 -15.27 -5.58
N ALA A 441 -7.04 -14.69 -6.18
CA ALA A 441 -7.06 -13.28 -6.55
C ALA A 441 -6.96 -12.36 -5.30
N LYS A 442 -7.74 -12.67 -4.26
CA LYS A 442 -7.70 -11.94 -2.97
C LYS A 442 -6.32 -12.08 -2.29
N ALA A 443 -5.73 -13.27 -2.29
CA ALA A 443 -4.39 -13.50 -1.75
C ALA A 443 -3.31 -12.72 -2.52
N LYS A 444 -3.40 -12.64 -3.86
CA LYS A 444 -2.49 -11.84 -4.71
C LYS A 444 -2.58 -10.35 -4.37
N ALA A 445 -3.79 -9.82 -4.18
CA ALA A 445 -4.00 -8.44 -3.80
C ALA A 445 -3.37 -8.13 -2.42
N LYS A 446 -3.59 -9.01 -1.44
CA LYS A 446 -3.03 -8.87 -0.08
C LYS A 446 -1.50 -8.96 -0.07
N ALA A 447 -0.91 -9.93 -0.77
CA ALA A 447 0.54 -10.08 -0.88
C ALA A 447 1.21 -8.87 -1.54
N ARG A 448 0.60 -8.28 -2.57
CA ARG A 448 1.11 -7.05 -3.22
C ARG A 448 1.05 -5.86 -2.25
N ALA A 449 0.00 -5.75 -1.44
CA ALA A 449 -0.10 -4.72 -0.41
C ALA A 449 0.95 -4.89 0.70
N GLU A 450 1.16 -6.10 1.21
CA GLU A 450 2.17 -6.40 2.24
C GLU A 450 3.60 -6.20 1.72
N ALA A 451 3.91 -6.58 0.48
CA ALA A 451 5.21 -6.33 -0.12
C ALA A 451 5.50 -4.83 -0.23
N LYS A 452 4.52 -4.03 -0.69
CA LYS A 452 4.63 -2.57 -0.70
C LYS A 452 4.85 -2.00 0.70
N ALA A 453 4.15 -2.52 1.72
CA ALA A 453 4.33 -2.12 3.11
C ALA A 453 5.72 -2.46 3.66
N LYS A 454 6.24 -3.69 3.42
CA LYS A 454 7.58 -4.12 3.86
C LYS A 454 8.69 -3.33 3.19
N THR A 455 8.59 -3.03 1.89
CA THR A 455 9.57 -2.19 1.19
C THR A 455 9.57 -0.77 1.77
N LYS A 456 8.39 -0.21 2.02
CA LYS A 456 8.25 1.09 2.70
C LYS A 456 8.86 1.08 4.10
N ALA A 457 8.68 0.00 4.88
CA ALA A 457 9.26 -0.16 6.21
C ALA A 457 10.79 -0.35 6.17
N LYS A 458 11.34 -1.16 5.25
CA LYS A 458 12.80 -1.33 5.09
C LYS A 458 13.47 -0.03 4.66
N ASN A 459 12.87 0.70 3.73
CA ASN A 459 13.40 2.00 3.34
C ASN A 459 13.33 2.99 4.50
N ARG A 460 12.28 2.94 5.34
CA ARG A 460 12.21 3.71 6.58
C ARG A 460 13.32 3.35 7.57
N ALA A 461 13.59 2.06 7.79
CA ALA A 461 14.67 1.60 8.68
C ALA A 461 16.07 1.99 8.17
N ARG A 462 16.28 1.99 6.85
CA ARG A 462 17.52 2.50 6.25
C ARG A 462 17.69 4.00 6.44
N LEU A 463 16.61 4.76 6.35
CA LEU A 463 16.62 6.21 6.51
C LEU A 463 16.63 6.65 7.99
N SER A 464 16.18 5.79 8.92
CA SER A 464 16.11 6.10 10.35
C SER A 464 17.36 5.74 11.15
N CYS A 465 18.45 5.26 10.53
CA CYS A 465 19.70 5.05 11.27
C CYS A 465 20.30 6.43 11.59
N PRO A 466 20.31 6.88 12.86
CA PRO A 466 20.73 8.24 13.22
C PRO A 466 22.24 8.46 13.07
N VAL A 467 23.00 7.40 12.78
CA VAL A 467 24.44 7.43 12.62
C VAL A 467 24.78 7.81 11.17
N LEU A 468 24.42 9.03 10.77
CA LEU A 468 24.89 9.65 9.54
C LEU A 468 26.38 10.01 9.66
N GLY A 469 27.21 8.97 9.57
CA GLY A 469 28.67 9.06 9.53
C GLY A 469 29.36 7.78 9.06
N CYS A 470 28.75 6.61 9.20
CA CYS A 470 29.38 5.36 8.77
C CYS A 470 29.18 5.09 7.27
N ARG A 471 30.02 5.71 6.43
CA ARG A 471 30.39 5.18 5.10
C ARG A 471 31.21 3.89 5.27
N HIS A 472 30.58 2.82 5.74
CA HIS A 472 31.16 1.49 5.59
C HIS A 472 30.31 0.73 4.58
N GLY A 473 30.80 0.71 3.33
CA GLY A 473 30.29 -0.20 2.31
C GLY A 473 30.43 -1.65 2.79
N PRO A 474 29.80 -2.62 2.12
CA PRO A 474 29.72 -4.02 2.54
C PRO A 474 31.05 -4.81 2.39
N TYR A 475 32.18 -4.17 2.68
CA TYR A 475 33.51 -4.79 2.73
C TYR A 475 34.23 -4.32 4.00
N SER A 476 34.09 -5.06 5.10
CA SER A 476 35.24 -5.30 5.98
C SER A 476 35.04 -6.59 6.77
N SER A 477 35.90 -7.54 6.44
CA SER A 477 36.23 -8.71 7.25
C SER A 477 36.65 -8.27 8.65
N LYS A 478 36.16 -8.99 9.67
CA LYS A 478 36.38 -8.80 11.13
C LYS A 478 37.85 -8.68 11.61
N GLY A 479 38.86 -8.66 10.74
CA GLY A 479 40.27 -8.70 11.11
C GLY A 479 40.99 -7.36 11.30
N ASN A 480 40.45 -6.23 10.84
CA ASN A 480 41.22 -4.97 10.82
C ASN A 480 40.89 -3.97 11.94
N LEU A 481 39.76 -4.11 12.64
CA LEU A 481 39.40 -3.20 13.73
C LEU A 481 40.32 -3.38 14.95
N ASP A 482 40.73 -4.61 15.22
CA ASP A 482 41.56 -4.96 16.37
C ASP A 482 43.01 -4.47 16.23
N ARG A 483 43.48 -4.31 14.98
CA ARG A 483 44.84 -3.81 14.68
C ARG A 483 44.93 -2.28 14.76
N HIS A 484 43.83 -1.56 14.49
CA HIS A 484 43.81 -0.09 14.56
C HIS A 484 43.71 0.41 16.01
N MET A 485 42.90 -0.26 16.85
CA MET A 485 42.77 0.06 18.27
C MET A 485 44.09 -0.09 19.04
N ARG A 486 44.87 -1.16 18.77
CA ARG A 486 46.17 -1.38 19.45
C ARG A 486 47.27 -0.39 19.05
N LYS A 487 47.16 0.26 17.88
CA LYS A 487 48.23 1.14 17.36
C LYS A 487 48.09 2.59 17.82
N HIS A 488 46.90 3.01 18.27
CA HIS A 488 46.62 4.41 18.61
C HIS A 488 46.26 4.68 20.08
N HIS A 489 46.00 3.65 20.89
CA HIS A 489 45.70 3.82 22.32
C HIS A 489 46.36 2.72 23.19
N PRO A 490 47.66 2.85 23.54
CA PRO A 490 48.38 1.81 24.31
C PRO A 490 48.06 1.77 25.82
N THR A 491 47.22 2.67 26.36
CA THR A 491 47.02 2.82 27.82
C THR A 491 45.60 2.55 28.32
N TRP A 492 44.70 2.04 27.49
CA TRP A 492 43.36 1.66 27.96
C TRP A 492 43.38 0.23 28.56
N HIS A 493 43.64 0.15 29.86
CA HIS A 493 43.31 -1.02 30.67
C HIS A 493 41.80 -1.01 30.97
N MET A 494 41.08 -2.06 30.56
CA MET A 494 39.72 -2.29 31.03
C MET A 494 39.77 -2.77 32.49
N PRO A 495 39.03 -2.15 33.43
CA PRO A 495 38.84 -2.72 34.74
C PRO A 495 37.89 -3.93 34.67
N ALA A 496 38.20 -4.93 35.49
CA ALA A 496 37.46 -6.17 35.64
C ALA A 496 36.06 -5.95 36.24
N GLU A 497 35.18 -6.88 35.89
CA GLU A 497 33.78 -6.99 36.30
C GLU A 497 33.61 -6.87 37.83
N ALA A 498 32.68 -6.02 38.25
CA ALA A 498 32.17 -5.97 39.61
C ALA A 498 30.67 -6.27 39.58
N ASP A 499 30.32 -7.39 40.22
CA ASP A 499 28.97 -7.77 40.58
C ASP A 499 28.34 -6.68 41.48
N ALA A 500 27.14 -6.22 41.10
CA ALA A 500 26.28 -5.45 41.99
C ALA A 500 24.84 -5.93 41.79
N GLY A 501 24.34 -6.65 42.79
CA GLY A 501 22.92 -6.94 42.95
C GLY A 501 22.17 -5.68 43.40
N CYS A 502 20.93 -5.55 42.91
CA CYS A 502 19.95 -4.65 43.49
C CYS A 502 18.65 -5.42 43.69
N ASP A 503 18.36 -5.67 44.97
CA ASP A 503 17.01 -5.79 45.51
C ASP A 503 16.30 -4.44 45.36
N SER A 504 15.02 -4.48 44.97
CA SER A 504 14.07 -3.46 45.39
C SER A 504 12.66 -4.03 45.37
N ASP A 505 12.11 -4.07 46.58
CA ASP A 505 10.77 -4.49 46.96
C ASP A 505 9.64 -3.62 46.38
N SER A 506 8.51 -4.32 46.22
CA SER A 506 7.11 -3.91 46.39
C SER A 506 6.71 -2.43 46.24
N THR A 507 5.77 -2.19 45.33
CA THR A 507 4.56 -1.43 45.68
C THR A 507 3.39 -1.86 44.79
N THR A 508 2.33 -2.29 45.46
CA THR A 508 0.97 -2.54 44.99
C THR A 508 0.33 -1.29 44.40
N ILE A 509 -0.48 -1.45 43.34
CA ILE A 509 -1.79 -0.80 43.16
C ILE A 509 -2.61 -1.71 42.24
N GLU A 510 -3.78 -2.08 42.76
CA GLU A 510 -4.85 -2.82 42.10
C GLU A 510 -5.66 -1.92 41.16
N ASP A 511 -6.51 -2.60 40.38
CA ASP A 511 -7.66 -2.11 39.63
C ASP A 511 -7.39 -1.34 38.32
N TRP A 512 -7.71 -2.00 37.19
CA TRP A 512 -9.00 -1.79 36.51
C TRP A 512 -9.29 -3.04 35.64
N ALA A 513 -10.28 -3.82 36.07
CA ALA A 513 -10.95 -4.80 35.24
C ALA A 513 -12.17 -4.13 34.57
N THR A 514 -12.29 -4.23 33.24
CA THR A 514 -13.52 -4.63 32.52
C THR A 514 -13.32 -4.49 31.00
N ASP A 515 -13.00 -5.60 30.32
CA ASP A 515 -13.43 -5.81 28.93
C ASP A 515 -13.55 -7.32 28.62
N PRO A 516 -14.77 -7.87 28.45
CA PRO A 516 -14.99 -9.29 28.24
C PRO A 516 -15.09 -9.64 26.75
N TYR A 517 -13.96 -9.71 26.02
CA TYR A 517 -14.02 -10.17 24.61
C TYR A 517 -12.84 -11.01 24.08
N LEU A 518 -11.93 -11.49 24.93
CA LEU A 518 -10.78 -12.30 24.47
C LEU A 518 -10.57 -13.59 25.28
N LEU A 519 -11.56 -14.47 25.27
CA LEU A 519 -11.44 -15.87 25.71
C LEU A 519 -11.97 -16.82 24.62
N ALA A 520 -11.19 -16.97 23.55
CA ALA A 520 -11.18 -18.17 22.72
C ALA A 520 -9.85 -18.23 21.96
N VAL A 521 -9.21 -19.39 21.94
CA VAL A 521 -7.90 -19.70 21.34
C VAL A 521 -6.71 -19.54 22.30
N ALA A 522 -6.72 -20.29 23.40
CA ALA A 522 -5.49 -20.64 24.12
C ALA A 522 -5.59 -21.99 24.85
N GLU A 523 -6.02 -23.06 24.15
CA GLU A 523 -5.80 -24.44 24.63
C GLU A 523 -5.37 -25.33 23.46
N ARG A 524 -4.06 -25.44 23.26
CA ARG A 524 -3.34 -26.60 22.70
C ARG A 524 -1.86 -26.25 22.60
N SER A 525 -1.12 -26.51 23.68
CA SER A 525 0.31 -26.88 23.67
C SER A 525 0.81 -27.03 25.11
N ARG A 526 0.51 -28.18 25.72
CA ARG A 526 1.31 -28.72 26.83
C ARG A 526 1.76 -30.12 26.44
N VAL A 527 2.94 -30.21 25.81
CA VAL A 527 3.77 -31.43 25.82
C VAL A 527 5.21 -30.95 25.95
N GLY A 528 5.86 -31.33 27.06
CA GLY A 528 7.18 -30.86 27.47
C GLY A 528 8.34 -31.41 26.64
N PRO A 529 9.56 -30.84 26.82
CA PRO A 529 10.74 -31.25 26.07
C PRO A 529 11.37 -32.51 26.69
N GLY A 530 11.24 -33.65 25.99
CA GLY A 530 12.00 -34.86 26.27
C GLY A 530 13.46 -34.73 25.80
N GLY A 531 14.39 -34.97 26.71
CA GLY A 531 15.83 -34.85 26.51
C GLY A 531 16.42 -35.81 25.47
N ARG A 532 17.54 -35.38 24.88
CA ARG A 532 18.38 -36.21 24.00
C ARG A 532 19.27 -37.13 24.84
N PRO A 533 19.42 -38.42 24.52
CA PRO A 533 20.40 -39.27 25.16
C PRO A 533 21.78 -39.10 24.51
N SER A 534 22.79 -38.92 25.37
CA SER A 534 24.21 -38.96 25.04
C SER A 534 24.65 -40.42 24.84
N LYS A 535 25.33 -40.69 23.73
CA LYS A 535 26.01 -41.97 23.48
C LYS A 535 27.27 -42.03 24.35
N ARG A 536 27.28 -42.91 25.36
CA ARG A 536 28.50 -43.41 26.01
C ARG A 536 28.77 -44.84 25.55
N ARG A 537 29.98 -45.04 24.99
CA ARG A 537 30.64 -46.32 24.80
C ARG A 537 31.19 -46.85 26.14
N ARG A 538 31.08 -48.15 26.35
CA ARG A 538 31.87 -49.06 27.22
C ARG A 538 31.55 -50.48 26.68
N LEU A 539 32.45 -51.40 26.30
CA LEU A 539 33.65 -51.96 26.95
C LEU A 539 33.34 -52.19 28.43
N GLU A 540 33.01 -53.38 28.93
CA GLU A 540 33.28 -54.77 28.52
C GLU A 540 32.02 -55.65 28.53
#